data_AF-A0A4R3NYS7-F1
#
_entry.id   AF-A0A4R3NYS7-F1
#
_cell.length_a   1.000
_cell.length_b   1.000
_cell.length_c   1.000
_cell.angle_alpha   90.00
_cell.angle_beta   90.00
_cell.angle_gamma   90.00
#
_symmetry.space_group_name_H-M   'P 1'
#
loop_
_entity.id
_entity.type
_entity.pdbx_description
1 polymer ?
#
loop_
_entity_poly.entity_id
_entity_poly.type
_entity_poly.pdbx_seq_one_letter_code
_entity_poly.pdbx_strand_id
1 'polypeptide(L)'
;MAGKTPILPGTNSKPLDPNLDALQYEIMEETAHALGRIGRQLEEALAALKRHDETSGANADRDQLVQDAADRAFALFIQRDYLGLKTDHHLKETYDIPGEVMARVGVIKAKRDDAEPR
;
A
#
# COMPACT_ATOMS: atom_id res chain seq x y z
N MET A 1 38.62 14.46 21.01
CA MET A 1 37.47 14.61 20.11
C MET A 1 36.50 13.46 20.40
N ALA A 2 35.53 13.66 21.29
CA ALA A 2 34.55 12.63 21.61
C ALA A 2 33.55 12.54 20.44
N GLY A 3 33.64 11.45 19.67
CA GLY A 3 32.70 11.15 18.60
C GLY A 3 31.30 11.05 19.17
N LYS A 4 30.42 11.97 18.80
CA LYS A 4 29.04 11.99 19.28
C LYS A 4 28.31 10.84 18.59
N THR A 5 28.09 9.75 19.32
CA THR A 5 27.31 8.61 18.85
C THR A 5 25.93 9.12 18.45
N PRO A 6 25.47 8.88 17.21
CA PRO A 6 24.16 9.33 16.78
C PRO A 6 23.11 8.58 17.59
N ILE A 7 22.32 9.31 18.38
CA ILE A 7 21.13 8.75 19.01
C ILE A 7 20.05 8.72 17.94
N LEU A 8 19.72 7.53 17.45
CA LEU A 8 18.65 7.32 16.49
C LEU A 8 17.29 7.44 17.20
N PRO A 9 16.29 8.10 16.58
CA PRO A 9 14.97 8.24 17.17
C PRO A 9 14.26 6.87 17.23
N GLY A 10 13.78 6.50 18.42
CA GLY A 10 12.88 5.35 18.61
C GLY A 10 13.45 4.14 19.36
N THR A 11 14.73 4.12 19.72
CA THR A 11 15.32 2.99 20.47
C THR A 11 15.62 3.39 21.92
N ASN A 12 14.90 2.77 22.87
CA ASN A 12 15.13 2.94 24.31
C ASN A 12 16.16 1.91 24.84
N SER A 13 17.12 1.52 23.99
CA SER A 13 18.06 0.43 24.26
C SER A 13 19.50 0.85 23.96
N LYS A 14 20.40 0.39 24.84
CA LYS A 14 21.86 0.54 24.81
C LYS A 14 22.43 0.45 23.38
N PRO A 15 23.46 1.25 23.01
CA PRO A 15 24.00 1.24 21.64
C PRO A 15 24.43 -0.18 21.27
N LEU A 16 23.89 -0.66 20.15
CA LEU A 16 24.25 -1.93 19.54
C LEU A 16 25.54 -1.73 18.72
N ASP A 17 26.11 -2.82 18.22
CA ASP A 17 27.29 -2.75 17.36
C ASP A 17 27.02 -1.83 16.15
N PRO A 18 27.90 -0.87 15.81
CA PRO A 18 27.65 0.13 14.77
C PRO A 18 27.30 -0.44 13.39
N ASN A 19 27.80 -1.63 13.07
CA ASN A 19 27.47 -2.33 11.82
C ASN A 19 26.04 -2.87 11.82
N LEU A 20 25.53 -3.28 12.98
CA LEU A 20 24.15 -3.75 13.14
C LEU A 20 23.17 -2.57 13.08
N ASP A 21 23.57 -1.42 13.61
CA ASP A 21 22.80 -0.18 13.49
C ASP A 21 22.70 0.31 12.02
N ALA A 22 23.79 0.23 11.24
CA ALA A 22 23.80 0.61 9.83
C ALA A 22 22.87 -0.29 8.99
N LEU A 23 22.92 -1.62 9.19
CA LEU A 23 22.04 -2.56 8.51
C LEU A 23 20.56 -2.33 8.88
N GLN A 24 20.27 -2.07 10.16
CA GLN A 24 18.90 -1.76 10.60
C GLN A 24 18.36 -0.51 9.90
N TYR A 25 19.19 0.52 9.74
CA TYR A 25 18.83 1.74 9.02
C TYR A 25 18.50 1.45 7.55
N GLU A 26 19.34 0.68 6.85
CA GLU A 26 19.10 0.30 5.45
C GLU A 26 17.78 -0.49 5.29
N ILE A 27 17.49 -1.41 6.22
CA ILE A 27 16.23 -2.17 6.22
C ILE A 27 15.03 -1.24 6.44
N MET A 28 15.14 -0.28 7.36
CA MET A 28 14.08 0.71 7.60
C MET A 28 13.87 1.60 6.38
N GLU A 29 14.94 2.02 5.71
CA GLU A 29 14.89 2.83 4.49
C GLU A 29 14.22 2.07 3.34
N GLU A 30 14.62 0.82 3.08
CA GLU A 30 13.99 0.01 2.04
C GLU A 30 12.53 -0.31 2.37
N THR A 31 12.20 -0.54 3.66
CA THR A 31 10.82 -0.74 4.11
C THR A 31 9.96 0.50 3.83
N ALA A 32 10.47 1.69 4.16
CA ALA A 32 9.79 2.95 3.88
C ALA A 32 9.61 3.17 2.37
N HIS A 33 10.65 2.86 1.59
CA HIS A 33 10.60 2.96 0.14
C HIS A 33 9.58 1.99 -0.48
N ALA A 34 9.55 0.73 -0.03
CA ALA A 34 8.59 -0.27 -0.46
C ALA A 34 7.15 0.14 -0.14
N LEU A 35 6.89 0.62 1.09
CA LEU A 35 5.56 1.10 1.48
C LEU A 35 5.12 2.31 0.64
N GLY A 36 6.03 3.24 0.36
CA GLY A 36 5.78 4.39 -0.50
C GLY A 36 5.49 4.01 -1.96
N ARG A 37 6.06 2.91 -2.48
CA ARG A 37 5.69 2.39 -3.81
C ARG A 37 4.27 1.83 -3.83
N ILE A 38 3.87 1.09 -2.80
CA ILE A 38 2.50 0.53 -2.71
C ILE A 38 1.46 1.65 -2.58
N GLY A 39 1.74 2.68 -1.78
CA GLY A 39 0.87 3.86 -1.68
C GLY A 39 0.68 4.57 -3.02
N ARG A 40 1.76 4.85 -3.75
CA ARG A 40 1.68 5.46 -5.10
C ARG A 40 0.91 4.61 -6.09
N GLN A 41 1.07 3.30 -6.04
CA GLN A 41 0.30 2.38 -6.88
C GLN A 41 -1.21 2.52 -6.62
N LEU A 42 -1.63 2.64 -5.36
CA LEU A 42 -3.03 2.88 -5.02
C LEU A 42 -3.52 4.24 -5.55
N GLU A 43 -2.74 5.30 -5.37
CA GLU A 43 -3.06 6.64 -5.90
C GLU A 43 -3.26 6.62 -7.42
N GLU A 44 -2.38 5.92 -8.16
CA GLU A 44 -2.48 5.78 -9.61
C GLU A 44 -3.75 5.06 -10.05
N ALA A 45 -4.15 4.00 -9.34
CA ALA A 45 -5.36 3.24 -9.64
C ALA A 45 -6.63 4.04 -9.33
N LEU A 46 -6.66 4.74 -8.20
CA LEU A 46 -7.76 5.64 -7.84
C LEU A 46 -7.87 6.80 -8.85
N ALA A 47 -6.75 7.36 -9.29
CA ALA A 47 -6.73 8.38 -10.34
C ALA A 47 -7.22 7.82 -11.69
N ALA A 48 -6.92 6.57 -12.02
CA ALA A 48 -7.43 5.91 -13.22
C ALA A 48 -8.96 5.74 -13.17
N LEU A 49 -9.50 5.27 -12.03
CA LEU A 49 -10.94 5.16 -11.80
C LEU A 49 -11.62 6.53 -11.90
N LYS A 50 -11.06 7.55 -11.25
CA LYS A 50 -11.60 8.92 -11.29
C LYS A 50 -11.62 9.48 -12.71
N ARG A 51 -10.53 9.36 -13.47
CA ARG A 51 -10.47 9.80 -14.87
C ARG A 51 -11.49 9.08 -15.75
N HIS A 52 -11.69 7.80 -15.52
CA HIS A 52 -12.71 7.03 -16.21
C HIS A 52 -14.12 7.60 -15.93
N ASP A 53 -14.44 7.86 -14.67
CA ASP A 53 -15.75 8.37 -14.26
C ASP A 53 -16.04 9.80 -14.77
N GLU A 54 -14.99 10.61 -14.96
CA GLU A 54 -15.09 11.95 -15.54
C GLU A 54 -15.21 11.93 -17.08
N THR A 55 -14.84 10.84 -17.73
CA THR A 55 -14.79 10.75 -19.20
C THR A 55 -16.02 10.03 -19.76
N SER A 56 -16.90 10.77 -20.45
CA SER A 56 -18.03 10.19 -21.17
C SER A 56 -17.55 9.27 -22.30
N GLY A 57 -17.99 8.01 -22.32
CA GLY A 57 -17.64 7.04 -23.37
C GLY A 57 -16.26 6.40 -23.21
N ALA A 58 -15.71 6.36 -21.99
CA ALA A 58 -14.46 5.67 -21.72
C ALA A 58 -14.53 4.17 -22.09
N ASN A 59 -13.48 3.66 -22.75
CA ASN A 59 -13.40 2.28 -23.25
C ASN A 59 -12.92 1.26 -22.19
N ALA A 60 -12.52 1.71 -21.00
CA ALA A 60 -12.06 0.81 -19.95
C ALA A 60 -13.25 0.24 -19.18
N ASP A 61 -13.16 -1.03 -18.75
CA ASP A 61 -14.16 -1.61 -17.87
C ASP A 61 -14.04 -0.98 -16.47
N ARG A 62 -15.00 -0.14 -16.10
CA ARG A 62 -15.08 0.47 -14.77
C ARG A 62 -14.99 -0.56 -13.66
N ASP A 63 -15.62 -1.72 -13.82
CA ASP A 63 -15.62 -2.77 -12.81
C ASP A 63 -14.22 -3.32 -12.56
N GLN A 64 -13.38 -3.36 -13.60
CA GLN A 64 -11.99 -3.77 -13.50
C GLN A 64 -11.14 -2.70 -12.80
N LEU A 65 -11.41 -1.42 -13.03
CA LEU A 65 -10.72 -0.31 -12.36
C LEU A 65 -11.03 -0.26 -10.85
N VAL A 66 -12.30 -0.50 -10.48
CA VAL A 66 -12.70 -0.61 -9.07
C VAL A 66 -11.98 -1.79 -8.41
N GLN A 67 -11.86 -2.93 -9.09
CA GLN A 67 -11.13 -4.09 -8.56
C GLN A 67 -9.62 -3.83 -8.42
N ASP A 68 -8.97 -3.24 -9.42
CA ASP A 68 -7.53 -2.91 -9.35
C ASP A 68 -7.22 -1.94 -8.19
N ALA A 69 -8.07 -0.92 -7.98
CA ALA A 69 -7.95 -0.04 -6.83
C ALA A 69 -8.14 -0.80 -5.50
N ALA A 70 -9.08 -1.74 -5.43
CA ALA A 70 -9.35 -2.54 -4.23
C ALA A 70 -8.20 -3.49 -3.90
N ASP A 71 -7.60 -4.12 -4.89
CA ASP A 71 -6.46 -5.02 -4.73
C ASP A 71 -5.24 -4.27 -4.17
N ARG A 72 -4.99 -3.04 -4.66
CA ARG A 72 -3.90 -2.18 -4.18
C ARG A 72 -4.15 -1.63 -2.78
N ALA A 73 -5.39 -1.27 -2.47
CA ALA A 73 -5.78 -0.87 -1.12
C ALA A 73 -5.57 -2.04 -0.14
N PHE A 74 -5.96 -3.25 -0.54
CA PHE A 74 -5.73 -4.46 0.25
C PHE A 74 -4.24 -4.71 0.50
N ALA A 75 -3.40 -4.63 -0.54
CA ALA A 75 -1.95 -4.77 -0.40
C ALA A 75 -1.36 -3.75 0.57
N LEU A 76 -1.77 -2.48 0.49
CA LEU A 76 -1.32 -1.45 1.42
C LEU A 76 -1.73 -1.74 2.87
N PHE A 77 -2.98 -2.16 3.09
CA PHE A 77 -3.50 -2.42 4.43
C PHE A 77 -2.78 -3.59 5.11
N ILE A 78 -2.55 -4.69 4.37
CA ILE A 78 -1.81 -5.85 4.88
C ILE A 78 -0.37 -5.47 5.21
N GLN A 79 0.30 -4.68 4.37
CA GLN A 79 1.68 -4.28 4.65
C GLN A 79 1.79 -3.34 5.84
N ARG A 80 0.83 -2.43 6.03
CA ARG A 80 0.78 -1.59 7.22
C ARG A 80 0.54 -2.41 8.49
N ASP A 81 -0.41 -3.34 8.44
CA ASP A 81 -0.72 -4.23 9.57
C ASP A 81 0.50 -5.09 9.96
N TYR A 82 1.19 -5.67 8.97
CA TYR A 82 2.43 -6.42 9.18
C TYR A 82 3.53 -5.60 9.87
N LEU A 83 3.64 -4.31 9.53
CA LEU A 83 4.60 -3.38 10.15
C LEU A 83 4.13 -2.83 11.50
N GLY A 84 2.98 -3.26 12.01
CA GLY A 84 2.36 -2.72 13.23
C GLY A 84 1.89 -1.27 13.09
N LEU A 85 1.80 -0.76 11.86
CA LEU A 85 1.28 0.56 11.55
C LEU A 85 -0.25 0.47 11.56
N LYS A 86 -0.90 1.31 12.37
CA LYS A 86 -2.36 1.32 12.44
C LYS A 86 -2.96 1.57 11.05
N THR A 87 -3.84 0.65 10.67
CA THR A 87 -4.74 0.76 9.52
C THR A 87 -6.11 1.10 10.10
N ASP A 88 -6.43 2.39 10.19
CA ASP A 88 -7.68 2.89 10.75
C ASP A 88 -8.51 3.64 9.68
N HIS A 89 -9.65 4.19 10.11
CA HIS A 89 -10.54 4.98 9.26
C HIS A 89 -9.83 6.14 8.52
N HIS A 90 -8.68 6.60 9.01
CA HIS A 90 -7.96 7.71 8.42
C HIS A 90 -7.35 7.37 7.05
N LEU A 91 -7.04 6.10 6.76
CA LEU A 91 -6.48 5.73 5.45
C LEU A 91 -7.50 5.90 4.31
N LYS A 92 -8.78 5.61 4.59
CA LYS A 92 -9.84 5.85 3.62
C LYS A 92 -9.91 7.33 3.24
N GLU A 93 -9.79 8.21 4.24
CA GLU A 93 -9.82 9.66 4.07
C GLU A 93 -8.54 10.18 3.41
N THR A 94 -7.38 9.63 3.80
CA THR A 94 -6.06 10.05 3.28
C THR A 94 -5.93 9.81 1.78
N TYR A 95 -6.46 8.69 1.30
CA TYR A 95 -6.40 8.30 -0.12
C TYR A 95 -7.70 8.60 -0.88
N ASP A 96 -8.71 9.20 -0.24
CA ASP A 96 -10.04 9.41 -0.82
C ASP A 96 -10.66 8.13 -1.43
N ILE A 97 -10.55 7.00 -0.72
CA ILE A 97 -10.96 5.69 -1.25
C ILE A 97 -12.50 5.63 -1.39
N PRO A 98 -13.05 5.42 -2.60
CA PRO A 98 -14.48 5.30 -2.82
C PRO A 98 -15.09 4.12 -2.06
N GLY A 99 -16.37 4.25 -1.68
CA GLY A 99 -17.09 3.21 -0.94
C GLY A 99 -17.16 1.87 -1.68
N GLU A 100 -17.30 1.89 -2.99
CA GLU A 100 -17.32 0.69 -3.83
C GLU A 100 -15.96 -0.02 -3.93
N VAL A 101 -14.86 0.73 -3.85
CA VAL A 101 -13.50 0.17 -3.77
C VAL A 101 -13.33 -0.51 -2.41
N MET A 102 -13.69 0.18 -1.33
CA MET A 102 -13.67 -0.40 0.02
C MET A 102 -14.52 -1.67 0.15
N ALA A 103 -15.67 -1.72 -0.52
CA ALA A 103 -16.55 -2.89 -0.51
C ALA A 103 -15.93 -4.13 -1.21
N ARG A 104 -14.90 -3.95 -2.04
CA ARG A 104 -14.20 -5.04 -2.74
C ARG A 104 -12.82 -5.35 -2.16
N VAL A 105 -12.37 -4.63 -1.14
CA VAL A 105 -11.09 -4.93 -0.46
C VAL A 105 -11.12 -6.35 0.10
N GLY A 106 -10.13 -7.16 -0.29
CA GLY A 106 -10.03 -8.58 0.09
C GLY A 106 -10.99 -9.51 -0.65
N VAL A 107 -11.81 -9.01 -1.58
CA VAL A 107 -12.68 -9.83 -2.43
C VAL A 107 -11.86 -10.32 -3.62
N ILE A 108 -11.64 -11.63 -3.70
CA ILE A 108 -10.96 -12.27 -4.84
C ILE A 108 -12.03 -12.75 -5.82
N LYS A 109 -12.03 -12.22 -7.05
CA LYS A 109 -12.87 -12.76 -8.13
C LYS A 109 -12.41 -14.20 -8.40
N ALA A 110 -13.30 -15.17 -8.19
CA ALA A 110 -13.06 -16.54 -8.65
C ALA A 110 -12.84 -16.50 -10.16
N LYS A 111 -11.75 -17.09 -10.63
CA LYS A 111 -11.55 -17.32 -12.06
C LYS A 111 -12.76 -18.13 -12.52
N ARG A 112 -13.56 -17.58 -13.45
CA ARG A 112 -14.51 -18.42 -14.17
C ARG A 112 -13.63 -19.40 -14.94
N ASP A 113 -13.67 -20.66 -14.53
CA ASP A 113 -13.20 -21.73 -15.39
C ASP A 113 -14.13 -21.70 -16.59
N ASP A 114 -13.68 -21.08 -17.68
CA ASP A 114 -14.27 -21.26 -19.00
C ASP A 114 -14.01 -22.73 -19.37
N ALA A 115 -14.85 -23.61 -18.82
CA ALA A 115 -14.91 -25.01 -19.15
C ALA A 115 -15.33 -25.09 -20.62
N GLU A 116 -14.36 -25.43 -21.45
CA GLU A 116 -14.48 -25.75 -22.86
C GLU A 116 -15.67 -26.69 -23.12
N PRO A 117 -16.60 -26.36 -24.02
CA PRO A 117 -17.65 -27.29 -24.41
C PRO A 117 -17.00 -28.45 -25.20
N ARG A 118 -17.13 -29.68 -24.68
CA ARG A 118 -16.85 -30.91 -25.42
C ARG A 118 -17.92 -31.20 -26.46
#